data_AF-A0A535Q1T4-F1
#
_entry.id   AF-A0A535Q1T4-F1
#
_cell.length_a   1.000
_cell.length_b   1.000
_cell.length_c   1.000
_cell.angle_alpha   90.00
_cell.angle_beta   90.00
_cell.angle_gamma   90.00
#
_symmetry.space_group_name_H-M   'P 1'
#
loop_
_entity.id
_entity.type
_entity.pdbx_description
1 polymer ?
#
loop_
_entity_poly.entity_id
_entity_poly.type
_entity_poly.pdbx_seq_one_letter_code
_entity_poly.pdbx_strand_id
1 'polypeptide(L)'
;MNLINAILQGIFLGAFYAVLACGLSIMFGVMRIINLAHGDLAVLGAYLMLVVVEHTGVSPLIAFVAALPLMIAFGYVLHVIVLERSIKSSILTPLLATFGLSIVIQNVLQLTFSPDVRSLGGSAGSLTTASWQVVSGLSISALGVVILAVALVVFGALQLFLSRTRAGWMMRATAEDADAAE
;
A
#
# COMPACT_ATOMS: atom_id res chain seq x y z
N MET A 1 13.45 27.95 2.95
CA MET A 1 12.90 26.71 3.52
C MET A 1 13.80 26.30 4.68
N ASN A 2 13.30 26.28 5.91
CA ASN A 2 14.14 25.98 7.08
C ASN A 2 14.55 24.50 7.06
N LEU A 3 15.79 24.17 7.42
CA LEU A 3 16.33 22.80 7.41
C LEU A 3 15.42 21.82 8.17
N ILE A 4 14.90 22.25 9.33
CA ILE A 4 13.96 21.47 10.15
C ILE A 4 12.70 21.09 9.37
N ASN A 5 12.14 22.02 8.59
CA ASN A 5 10.97 21.73 7.76
C ASN A 5 11.30 20.73 6.65
N ALA A 6 12.47 20.85 6.01
CA ALA A 6 12.91 19.90 4.99
C ALA A 6 13.07 18.48 5.56
N ILE A 7 13.65 18.34 6.76
CA ILE A 7 13.76 17.06 7.47
C ILE A 7 12.36 16.50 7.76
N LEU A 8 11.44 17.32 8.26
CA LEU A 8 10.09 16.88 8.62
C LEU A 8 9.28 16.42 7.40
N GLN A 9 9.33 17.18 6.29
CA GLN A 9 8.70 16.77 5.04
C GLN A 9 9.37 15.49 4.47
N GLY A 10 10.69 15.36 4.61
CA GLY A 10 11.42 14.14 4.26
C GLY A 10 10.98 12.93 5.07
N ILE A 11 10.68 13.08 6.36
CA ILE A 11 10.14 12.01 7.21
C ILE A 11 8.75 11.57 6.72
N PHE A 12 7.86 12.52 6.41
CA PHE A 12 6.53 12.17 5.90
C PHE A 12 6.58 11.45 4.56
N LEU A 13 7.42 11.93 3.64
CA LEU A 13 7.62 11.29 2.35
C LEU A 13 8.28 9.91 2.51
N GLY A 14 9.26 9.80 3.42
CA GLY A 14 9.89 8.54 3.78
C GLY A 14 8.89 7.54 4.36
N ALA A 15 7.97 7.97 5.22
CA ALA A 15 6.92 7.13 5.78
C ALA A 15 5.96 6.62 4.69
N PHE A 16 5.59 7.47 3.73
CA PHE A 16 4.79 7.07 2.57
C PHE A 16 5.48 5.96 1.77
N TYR A 17 6.74 6.17 1.40
CA TYR A 17 7.50 5.15 0.67
C TYR A 17 7.76 3.89 1.50
N ALA A 18 7.98 4.02 2.81
CA ALA A 18 8.21 2.88 3.69
C ALA A 18 6.98 1.96 3.75
N VAL A 19 5.76 2.50 3.85
CA VAL A 19 4.53 1.68 3.82
C VAL A 19 4.36 0.99 2.48
N LEU A 20 4.57 1.70 1.36
CA LEU A 20 4.49 1.09 0.04
C LEU A 20 5.53 -0.02 -0.14
N ALA A 21 6.76 0.20 0.32
CA ALA A 21 7.85 -0.77 0.26
C ALA A 21 7.65 -1.95 1.22
N CYS A 22 6.95 -1.77 2.34
CA CYS A 22 6.72 -2.81 3.34
C CYS A 22 6.04 -4.04 2.74
N GLY A 23 4.96 -3.85 1.97
CA GLY A 23 4.27 -4.97 1.31
C GLY A 23 5.18 -5.70 0.30
N LEU A 24 5.95 -4.94 -0.48
CA LEU A 24 6.90 -5.49 -1.45
C LEU A 24 8.03 -6.28 -0.75
N SER A 25 8.52 -5.76 0.38
CA SER A 25 9.56 -6.39 1.18
C SER A 25 9.13 -7.75 1.74
N ILE A 26 7.86 -7.92 2.13
CA ILE A 26 7.35 -9.22 2.59
C ILE A 26 7.24 -10.20 1.40
N MET A 27 6.73 -9.74 0.26
CA MET A 27 6.59 -10.60 -0.93
C MET A 27 7.93 -11.14 -1.42
N PHE A 28 8.97 -10.30 -1.39
CA PHE A 28 10.33 -10.75 -1.74
C PHE A 28 11.03 -11.50 -0.63
N GLY A 29 10.94 -11.00 0.60
CA GLY A 29 11.71 -11.51 1.74
C GLY A 29 11.25 -12.90 2.19
N VAL A 30 9.95 -13.19 2.07
CA VAL A 30 9.38 -14.47 2.52
C VAL A 30 8.96 -15.33 1.33
N MET A 31 8.13 -14.79 0.42
CA MET A 31 7.57 -15.59 -0.67
C MET A 31 8.52 -15.72 -1.88
N ARG A 32 9.55 -14.88 -1.97
CA ARG A 32 10.47 -14.79 -3.12
C ARG A 32 9.74 -14.59 -4.46
N ILE A 33 8.60 -13.89 -4.45
CA ILE A 33 7.79 -13.62 -5.65
C ILE A 33 8.02 -12.19 -6.13
N ILE A 34 8.38 -12.05 -7.41
CA ILE A 34 8.35 -10.77 -8.12
C ILE A 34 6.91 -10.44 -8.48
N ASN A 35 6.29 -9.49 -7.77
CA ASN A 35 4.96 -8.97 -8.08
C ASN A 35 5.06 -7.59 -8.75
N LEU A 36 5.00 -7.57 -10.09
CA LEU A 36 5.05 -6.34 -10.88
C LEU A 36 3.80 -5.46 -10.71
N ALA A 37 2.66 -6.05 -10.34
CA ALA A 37 1.40 -5.34 -10.15
C ALA A 37 1.27 -4.62 -8.79
N HIS A 38 2.26 -4.74 -7.88
CA HIS A 38 2.18 -4.16 -6.53
C HIS A 38 1.86 -2.66 -6.52
N GLY A 39 2.52 -1.91 -7.41
CA GLY A 39 2.24 -0.47 -7.58
C GLY A 39 0.82 -0.20 -8.08
N ASP A 40 0.35 -0.99 -9.05
CA ASP A 40 -0.99 -0.84 -9.61
C ASP A 40 -2.08 -1.16 -8.58
N LEU A 41 -1.85 -2.12 -7.69
CA LEU A 41 -2.76 -2.43 -6.58
C LEU A 41 -2.85 -1.27 -5.58
N ALA A 42 -1.76 -0.57 -5.31
CA ALA A 42 -1.78 0.63 -4.48
C ALA A 42 -2.58 1.75 -5.14
N VAL A 43 -2.41 1.95 -6.45
CA VAL A 43 -3.19 2.92 -7.24
C VAL A 43 -4.67 2.55 -7.28
N LEU A 44 -5.00 1.27 -7.47
CA LEU A 44 -6.37 0.76 -7.42
C LEU A 44 -7.04 1.06 -6.07
N GLY A 45 -6.31 0.88 -4.96
CA GLY A 45 -6.81 1.25 -3.63
C GLY A 45 -7.08 2.76 -3.50
N ALA A 46 -6.22 3.60 -4.08
CA ALA A 46 -6.45 5.05 -4.12
C ALA A 46 -7.70 5.43 -4.93
N TYR A 47 -7.92 4.78 -6.08
CA TYR A 47 -9.14 4.96 -6.88
C TYR A 47 -10.39 4.48 -6.17
N LEU A 48 -10.32 3.35 -5.45
CA LEU A 48 -11.43 2.88 -4.63
C LEU A 48 -11.79 3.91 -3.56
N MET A 49 -10.78 4.51 -2.92
CA MET A 49 -11.00 5.58 -1.95
C MET A 49 -11.64 6.81 -2.61
N LEU A 50 -11.19 7.18 -3.81
CA LEU A 50 -11.77 8.27 -4.60
C LEU A 50 -13.26 8.02 -4.89
N VAL A 51 -13.62 6.83 -5.38
CA VAL A 51 -15.01 6.44 -5.65
C VAL A 51 -15.86 6.56 -4.38
N VAL A 52 -15.36 6.05 -3.25
CA VAL A 52 -16.10 6.12 -1.97
C VAL A 52 -16.32 7.57 -1.56
N VAL A 53 -15.29 8.43 -1.62
CA VAL A 53 -15.42 9.86 -1.26
C VAL A 53 -16.37 10.59 -2.20
N GLU A 54 -16.24 10.42 -3.51
CA GLU A 54 -17.08 11.13 -4.50
C GLU A 54 -18.55 10.74 -4.42
N HIS A 55 -18.86 9.45 -4.17
CA HIS A 55 -20.24 8.98 -4.11
C HIS A 55 -20.93 9.16 -2.76
N THR A 56 -20.17 9.13 -1.66
CA THR A 56 -20.77 9.20 -0.30
C THR A 56 -20.53 10.54 0.40
N GLY A 57 -19.57 11.33 -0.08
CA GLY A 57 -19.18 12.59 0.57
C GLY A 57 -18.50 12.42 1.93
N VAL A 58 -18.18 11.19 2.34
CA VAL A 58 -17.51 10.94 3.64
C VAL A 58 -16.06 11.43 3.62
N SER A 59 -15.50 11.65 4.81
CA SER A 59 -14.11 12.06 4.93
C SER A 59 -13.15 11.01 4.36
N PRO A 60 -11.99 11.41 3.81
CA PRO A 60 -10.98 10.48 3.29
C PRO A 60 -10.53 9.40 4.28
N LEU A 61 -10.52 9.70 5.58
CA LEU A 61 -10.17 8.72 6.63
C LEU A 61 -11.23 7.63 6.77
N ILE A 62 -12.51 7.98 6.69
CA ILE A 62 -13.61 7.01 6.72
C ILE A 62 -13.59 6.17 5.44
N ALA A 63 -13.36 6.82 4.29
CA ALA A 63 -13.20 6.12 3.02
C ALA A 63 -12.02 5.14 3.04
N PHE A 64 -10.89 5.50 3.68
CA PHE A 64 -9.76 4.60 3.88
C PHE A 64 -10.14 3.37 4.71
N VAL A 65 -10.83 3.56 5.84
CA VAL A 65 -11.28 2.44 6.69
C VAL A 65 -12.27 1.53 5.95
N ALA A 66 -13.13 2.09 5.09
CA ALA A 66 -14.06 1.32 4.26
C ALA A 66 -13.37 0.61 3.08
N ALA A 67 -12.37 1.23 2.46
CA ALA A 67 -11.61 0.66 1.35
C ALA A 67 -10.69 -0.49 1.80
N LEU A 68 -10.20 -0.45 3.04
CA LEU A 68 -9.30 -1.46 3.60
C LEU A 68 -9.85 -2.89 3.54
N PRO A 69 -11.05 -3.23 4.06
CA PRO A 69 -11.59 -4.58 3.96
C PRO A 69 -11.86 -5.02 2.52
N LEU A 70 -12.26 -4.09 1.63
CA LEU A 70 -12.48 -4.38 0.21
C LEU A 70 -11.17 -4.76 -0.49
N MET A 71 -10.10 -4.00 -0.25
CA MET A 71 -8.78 -4.30 -0.80
C MET A 71 -8.16 -5.57 -0.20
N ILE A 72 -8.41 -5.88 1.07
CA ILE A 72 -8.01 -7.15 1.69
C ILE A 72 -8.72 -8.33 0.99
N ALA A 73 -10.04 -8.24 0.82
CA ALA A 73 -10.82 -9.28 0.16
C ALA A 73 -10.37 -9.45 -1.30
N PHE A 74 -10.20 -8.36 -2.03
CA PHE A 74 -9.70 -8.37 -3.41
C PHE A 74 -8.30 -8.98 -3.51
N GLY A 75 -7.38 -8.57 -2.63
CA GLY A 75 -6.03 -9.12 -2.57
C GLY A 75 -6.00 -10.61 -2.25
N TYR A 76 -6.88 -11.08 -1.35
CA TYR A 76 -7.02 -12.50 -1.06
C TYR A 76 -7.52 -13.30 -2.28
N VAL A 77 -8.54 -12.79 -2.97
CA VAL A 77 -9.07 -13.42 -4.20
C VAL A 77 -7.99 -13.47 -5.28
N LEU A 78 -7.25 -12.37 -5.50
CA LEU A 78 -6.12 -12.35 -6.43
C LEU A 78 -5.02 -13.33 -6.03
N HIS A 79 -4.73 -13.45 -4.74
CA HIS A 79 -3.73 -14.38 -4.25
C HIS A 79 -4.11 -15.83 -4.60
N VAL A 80 -5.32 -16.26 -4.27
CA VAL A 80 -5.78 -17.64 -4.52
C VAL A 80 -5.89 -17.94 -6.01
N ILE A 81 -6.44 -17.02 -6.80
CA ILE A 81 -6.75 -17.28 -8.21
C ILE A 81 -5.53 -17.14 -9.11
N VAL A 82 -4.69 -16.12 -8.86
CA VAL A 82 -3.57 -15.76 -9.74
C VAL A 82 -2.24 -16.21 -9.14
N LEU A 83 -1.89 -15.73 -7.95
CA LEU A 83 -0.54 -15.91 -7.40
C LEU A 83 -0.27 -17.36 -7.00
N GLU A 84 -1.12 -17.97 -6.18
CA GLU A 84 -0.94 -19.34 -5.68
C GLU A 84 -0.83 -20.34 -6.83
N ARG A 85 -1.69 -20.19 -7.84
CA ARG A 85 -1.70 -21.06 -9.01
C ARG A 85 -0.46 -20.87 -9.88
N SER A 86 0.04 -19.63 -9.96
CA SER A 86 1.22 -19.29 -10.75
C SER A 86 2.53 -19.80 -10.14
N ILE A 87 2.66 -19.78 -8.81
CA ILE A 87 3.87 -20.25 -8.11
C ILE A 87 4.10 -21.73 -8.35
N LYS A 88 3.02 -22.54 -8.41
CA LYS A 88 3.09 -23.99 -8.60
C LYS A 88 3.60 -24.43 -9.97
N SER A 89 3.73 -23.51 -10.93
CA SER A 89 4.10 -23.85 -12.32
C SER A 89 5.58 -23.66 -12.64
N SER A 90 6.18 -22.53 -12.24
CA SER A 90 7.56 -22.15 -12.55
C SER A 90 7.91 -20.82 -11.87
N ILE A 91 9.20 -20.55 -11.66
CA ILE A 91 9.73 -19.28 -11.12
C ILE A 91 9.35 -18.06 -11.98
N LEU A 92 9.27 -18.21 -13.30
CA LEU A 92 8.97 -17.09 -14.22
C LEU A 92 7.47 -16.82 -14.36
N THR A 93 6.62 -17.82 -14.08
CA THR A 93 5.18 -17.68 -14.25
C THR A 93 4.58 -16.57 -13.39
N PRO A 94 4.94 -16.41 -12.09
CA PRO A 94 4.42 -15.31 -11.25
C PRO A 94 4.76 -13.92 -11.78
N LEU A 95 5.95 -13.76 -12.36
CA LEU A 95 6.37 -12.51 -12.98
C LEU A 95 5.47 -12.21 -14.18
N LEU A 96 5.29 -13.16 -15.10
CA LEU A 96 4.43 -12.99 -16.28
C LEU A 96 2.96 -12.77 -15.90
N ALA A 97 2.46 -13.49 -14.89
CA ALA A 97 1.10 -13.35 -14.40
C ALA A 97 0.86 -11.97 -13.79
N THR A 98 1.80 -11.47 -12.97
CA THR A 98 1.68 -10.15 -12.37
C THR A 98 1.91 -9.02 -13.37
N PHE A 99 2.72 -9.24 -14.41
CA PHE A 99 2.82 -8.33 -15.54
C PHE A 99 1.51 -8.23 -16.33
N GLY A 100 0.89 -9.37 -16.67
CA GLY A 100 -0.42 -9.40 -17.31
C GLY A 100 -1.50 -8.74 -16.45
N LEU A 101 -1.48 -8.99 -15.13
CA LEU A 101 -2.39 -8.36 -14.18
C LEU A 101 -2.20 -6.84 -14.12
N SER A 102 -0.95 -6.36 -14.13
CA SER A 102 -0.61 -4.94 -14.20
C SER A 102 -1.24 -4.27 -15.42
N ILE A 103 -1.09 -4.88 -16.60
CA ILE A 103 -1.72 -4.39 -17.84
C ILE A 103 -3.24 -4.34 -17.69
N VAL A 104 -3.86 -5.39 -17.16
CA VAL A 104 -5.33 -5.43 -16.97
C VAL A 104 -5.79 -4.32 -16.02
N ILE A 105 -5.14 -4.15 -14.87
CA ILE A 105 -5.50 -3.11 -13.89
C ILE A 105 -5.36 -1.73 -14.51
N GLN A 106 -4.23 -1.46 -15.17
CA GLN A 106 -3.99 -0.17 -15.82
C GLN A 106 -5.02 0.15 -16.89
N ASN A 107 -5.37 -0.81 -17.75
CA ASN A 107 -6.38 -0.61 -18.78
C ASN A 107 -7.79 -0.41 -18.19
N VAL A 108 -8.17 -1.21 -17.18
CA VAL A 108 -9.47 -1.04 -16.51
C VAL A 108 -9.57 0.33 -15.86
N LEU A 109 -8.51 0.79 -15.18
CA LEU A 109 -8.47 2.12 -14.57
C LEU A 109 -8.57 3.22 -15.62
N GLN A 110 -7.83 3.12 -16.73
CA GLN A 110 -7.89 4.11 -17.81
C GLN A 110 -9.27 4.18 -18.46
N LEU A 111 -9.90 3.03 -18.73
CA LEU A 111 -11.26 2.96 -19.30
C LEU A 111 -12.32 3.55 -18.36
N THR A 112 -12.14 3.37 -17.04
CA THR A 112 -13.13 3.80 -16.04
C THR A 112 -12.93 5.26 -15.61
N PHE A 113 -11.69 5.72 -15.49
CA PHE A 113 -11.36 6.99 -14.82
C PHE A 113 -10.67 8.05 -15.69
N SER A 114 -10.37 7.76 -16.97
CA SER A 114 -9.45 8.54 -17.83
C SER A 114 -7.98 8.36 -17.42
N PRO A 115 -7.02 8.48 -18.36
CA PRO A 115 -5.58 8.52 -18.04
C PRO A 115 -5.12 9.81 -17.33
N ASP A 116 -6.00 10.78 -17.11
CA ASP A 116 -5.65 12.04 -16.46
C ASP A 116 -5.34 11.88 -14.96
N VAL A 117 -4.46 12.73 -14.45
CA VAL A 117 -4.14 12.76 -13.01
C VAL A 117 -5.38 13.19 -12.23
N ARG A 118 -5.86 12.29 -11.37
CA ARG A 118 -6.97 12.53 -10.47
C ARG A 118 -6.46 12.92 -9.09
N SER A 119 -7.10 13.92 -8.49
CA SER A 119 -6.92 14.31 -7.10
C SER A 119 -8.28 14.50 -6.47
N LEU A 120 -8.40 14.12 -5.20
CA LEU A 120 -9.59 14.41 -4.40
C LEU A 120 -9.85 15.93 -4.30
N GLY A 121 -8.85 16.78 -4.51
CA GLY A 121 -9.05 18.24 -4.54
C GLY A 121 -9.83 18.73 -3.32
N GLY A 122 -10.97 19.38 -3.57
CA GLY A 122 -11.89 19.87 -2.52
C GLY A 122 -12.76 18.79 -1.85
N SER A 123 -12.95 17.61 -2.46
CA SER A 123 -13.74 16.52 -1.87
C SER A 123 -12.99 15.78 -0.75
N ALA A 124 -11.67 15.94 -0.67
CA ALA A 124 -10.89 15.48 0.48
C ALA A 124 -11.18 16.26 1.79
N GLY A 125 -11.99 17.31 1.72
CA GLY A 125 -12.20 18.23 2.83
C GLY A 125 -10.91 18.93 3.23
N SER A 126 -10.81 19.34 4.50
CA SER A 126 -9.62 20.03 4.97
C SER A 126 -8.40 19.12 5.13
N LEU A 127 -8.49 17.79 5.02
CA LEU A 127 -7.37 16.92 5.41
C LEU A 127 -6.14 17.06 4.50
N THR A 128 -6.34 17.29 3.20
CA THR A 128 -5.27 17.49 2.21
C THR A 128 -4.62 18.88 2.29
N THR A 129 -5.35 19.87 2.82
CA THR A 129 -4.91 21.27 2.92
C THR A 129 -4.59 21.70 4.35
N ALA A 130 -5.02 20.93 5.35
CA ALA A 130 -4.82 21.20 6.76
C ALA A 130 -3.34 21.07 7.09
N SER A 131 -2.78 22.18 7.56
CA SER A 131 -1.45 22.22 8.12
C SER A 131 -1.46 23.09 9.36
N TRP A 132 -0.70 22.67 10.37
CA TRP A 132 -0.44 23.48 11.55
C TRP A 132 0.86 24.23 11.34
N GLN A 133 0.79 25.56 11.38
CA GLN A 133 1.98 26.40 11.44
C GLN A 133 2.39 26.56 12.90
N VAL A 134 3.48 25.88 13.27
CA VAL A 134 4.01 25.93 14.66
C VAL A 134 4.91 27.15 14.84
N VAL A 135 5.70 27.48 13.81
CA VAL A 135 6.63 28.61 13.78
C VAL A 135 6.80 29.10 12.34
N SER A 136 7.29 30.33 12.14
CA SER A 136 7.61 30.87 10.82
C SER A 136 8.53 29.91 10.04
N GLY A 137 7.98 29.28 9.00
CA GLY A 137 8.70 28.35 8.13
C GLY A 137 8.68 26.87 8.56
N LEU A 138 7.88 26.49 9.56
CA LEU A 138 7.61 25.10 9.93
C LEU A 138 6.11 24.78 9.80
N SER A 139 5.77 23.92 8.84
CA SER A 139 4.40 23.46 8.61
C SER A 139 4.29 21.94 8.79
N ILE A 140 3.35 21.53 9.64
CA ILE A 140 3.04 20.12 9.88
C ILE A 140 1.77 19.79 9.09
N SER A 141 1.89 18.96 8.05
CA SER A 141 0.75 18.49 7.25
C SER A 141 -0.04 17.44 8.02
N ALA A 142 -1.36 17.62 8.11
CA ALA A 142 -2.25 16.63 8.72
C ALA A 142 -2.19 15.28 8.02
N LEU A 143 -2.18 15.29 6.68
CA LEU A 143 -2.00 14.09 5.87
C LEU A 143 -0.65 13.43 6.12
N GLY A 144 0.43 14.22 6.25
CA GLY A 144 1.77 13.69 6.56
C GLY A 144 1.82 12.97 7.91
N VAL A 145 1.17 13.54 8.93
CA VAL A 145 1.04 12.91 10.26
C VAL A 145 0.22 11.62 10.19
N VAL A 146 -0.89 11.61 9.43
CA VAL A 146 -1.71 10.41 9.23
C VAL A 146 -0.90 9.31 8.54
N ILE A 147 -0.18 9.62 7.47
CA ILE A 147 0.69 8.66 6.78
C ILE A 147 1.73 8.09 7.75
N LEU A 148 2.40 8.95 8.52
CA LEU A 148 3.40 8.52 9.50
C LEU A 148 2.78 7.62 10.57
N ALA A 149 1.59 7.96 11.08
CA ALA A 149 0.89 7.14 12.06
C ALA A 149 0.49 5.77 11.47
N VAL A 150 -0.07 5.73 10.26
CA VAL A 150 -0.39 4.48 9.56
C VAL A 150 0.87 3.65 9.34
N ALA A 151 1.99 4.28 8.96
CA ALA A 151 3.26 3.59 8.81
C ALA A 151 3.69 2.92 10.11
N LEU A 152 3.75 3.65 11.21
CA LEU A 152 4.14 3.11 12.51
C LEU A 152 3.20 1.98 12.95
N VAL A 153 1.89 2.10 12.72
CA VAL A 153 0.92 1.03 13.02
C VAL A 153 1.18 -0.20 12.16
N VAL A 154 1.35 -0.07 10.85
CA VAL A 154 1.59 -1.20 9.94
C VAL A 154 2.91 -1.90 10.27
N PHE A 155 4.00 -1.15 10.44
CA PHE A 155 5.29 -1.71 10.82
C PHE A 155 5.25 -2.37 12.20
N GLY A 156 4.61 -1.72 13.19
CA GLY A 156 4.44 -2.27 14.53
C GLY A 156 3.60 -3.56 14.54
N ALA A 157 2.49 -3.57 13.80
CA ALA A 157 1.62 -4.72 13.65
C ALA A 157 2.34 -5.87 12.94
N LEU A 158 3.06 -5.59 11.87
CA LEU A 158 3.84 -6.59 11.14
C LEU A 158 4.97 -7.15 12.01
N GLN A 159 5.72 -6.29 12.69
CA GLN A 159 6.78 -6.71 13.61
C GLN A 159 6.23 -7.63 14.70
N LEU A 160 5.09 -7.25 15.30
CA LEU A 160 4.43 -8.05 16.31
C LEU A 160 3.93 -9.38 15.72
N PHE A 161 3.34 -9.37 14.53
CA PHE A 161 2.87 -10.55 13.83
C PHE A 161 4.03 -11.53 13.56
N LEU A 162 5.12 -11.08 12.95
CA LEU A 162 6.27 -11.91 12.61
C LEU A 162 7.02 -12.42 13.85
N SER A 163 7.12 -11.61 14.90
CA SER A 163 7.91 -11.95 16.10
C SER A 163 7.13 -12.70 17.18
N ARG A 164 5.80 -12.56 17.26
CA ARG A 164 4.98 -13.11 18.36
C ARG A 164 3.95 -14.15 17.94
N THR A 165 3.68 -14.34 16.65
CA THR A 165 2.68 -15.33 16.21
C THR A 165 3.33 -16.61 15.68
N ARG A 166 2.62 -17.74 15.83
CA ARG A 166 3.06 -19.04 15.28
C ARG A 166 3.23 -18.99 13.76
N ALA A 167 2.29 -18.35 13.05
CA ALA A 167 2.36 -18.17 11.61
C ALA A 167 3.62 -17.36 11.21
N GLY A 168 3.90 -16.27 11.92
CA GLY A 168 5.10 -15.45 11.69
C GLY A 168 6.41 -16.21 11.94
N TRP A 169 6.44 -17.13 12.91
CA TRP A 169 7.61 -17.99 13.15
C TRP A 169 7.80 -19.00 12.03
N MET A 170 6.72 -19.67 11.60
CA MET A 170 6.74 -20.61 10.48
C MET A 170 7.23 -19.93 9.20
N MET A 171 6.70 -18.74 8.88
CA MET A 171 7.10 -17.95 7.71
C MET A 171 8.60 -17.61 7.70
N ARG A 172 9.16 -17.24 8.86
CA ARG A 172 10.59 -16.93 8.96
C ARG A 172 11.46 -18.18 8.84
N ALA A 173 11.05 -19.28 9.47
CA ALA A 173 11.75 -20.56 9.37
C ALA A 173 11.82 -21.07 7.91
N THR A 174 10.70 -21.02 7.18
CA THR A 174 10.65 -21.40 5.77
C THR A 174 11.43 -20.46 4.85
N ALA A 175 11.61 -19.20 5.24
CA ALA A 175 12.38 -18.24 4.45
C ALA A 175 13.90 -18.41 4.62
N GLU A 176 14.35 -18.83 5.81
CA GLU A 176 15.76 -19.13 6.12
C GLU A 176 16.23 -20.45 5.49
N ASP A 177 15.40 -21.50 5.52
CA ASP A 177 15.72 -22.81 4.94
C ASP A 177 14.56 -23.31 4.07
N ALA A 178 14.52 -22.80 2.84
CA ALA A 178 13.51 -23.18 1.85
C ALA A 178 13.69 -24.64 1.37
N ASP A 179 14.93 -25.14 1.36
CA ASP A 179 15.28 -26.46 0.84
C ASP A 179 14.96 -27.58 1.85
N ALA A 180 15.01 -27.30 3.16
CA ALA A 180 14.59 -28.27 4.20
C ALA A 180 13.06 -28.38 4.36
N ALA A 181 12.29 -27.46 3.77
CA ALA A 181 10.83 -27.40 3.87
C ALA A 181 10.09 -28.07 2.70
N GLU A 182 10.79 -28.43 1.63
CA GLU A 182 10.29 -29.15 0.45
C GLU A 182 10.45 -30.68 0.61
#